data_AF-A0A933M6X6-F1
#
_entry.id   AF-A0A933M6X6-F1
#
_cell.length_a   1.000
_cell.length_b   1.000
_cell.length_c   1.000
_cell.angle_alpha   90.00
_cell.angle_beta   90.00
_cell.angle_gamma   90.00
#
_symmetry.space_group_name_H-M   'P 1'
#
loop_
_entity.id
_entity.type
_entity.pdbx_description
1 polymer ?
#
loop_
_entity_poly.entity_id
_entity_poly.type
_entity_poly.pdbx_seq_one_letter_code
_entity_poly.pdbx_strand_id
1 'polypeptide(L)'
;MPKIHGLPRSQAILQALVQARRPLTIDELLDATQALRPMNTADLKAGLNNLTKSYMVQRTADGRYAWFPVLLQGAILRQPLSQEGLQKRHLLFEWEMVTALWPDQIDRGMPKDPAQVTAELPDGTTLTLIPEALGERHWRMIWGTRGAPALWTWLASQKARAEDALIVELVDAEARHCRLTFEPHARRDKARLAARNRAVADAASAVLKSRRRGALLTDVAARLLAQGHYHDPCPPDALETILRDTTRFKWQNRWVQVATRSDQIYQALGLDESDFLDLLEAPRRSARKRPPRKELAQKVYRFWAAFRHNKNLWRHIEIRGDQLLRELDREMRAAFGHDLSDHLSEFYLGTDRDADRRGLGDHNPFGGGAGDEWLVGELGLEPGDELSYTYDFGDNIQHILKLEAITPREASAKYPRVVEQNEPRYHYCEECKKRGKQEIAEWICIECSNRQQRRVVICEKHLDKHEDHFAEELVY
;
A
#
# COMPACT_ATOMS: atom_id res chain seq x y z
N MET A 1 -14.00 9.07 -46.53
CA MET A 1 -15.05 8.91 -45.51
C MET A 1 -14.42 9.21 -44.15
N PRO A 2 -14.96 10.16 -43.36
CA PRO A 2 -14.39 10.46 -42.05
C PRO A 2 -14.61 9.24 -41.14
N LYS A 3 -13.54 8.74 -40.50
CA LYS A 3 -13.67 7.74 -39.44
C LYS A 3 -14.46 8.40 -38.31
N ILE A 4 -15.67 7.91 -38.07
CA ILE A 4 -16.44 8.27 -36.87
C ILE A 4 -15.59 7.77 -35.69
N HIS A 5 -14.82 8.66 -35.07
CA HIS A 5 -14.07 8.34 -33.87
C HIS A 5 -15.09 8.19 -32.73
N GLY A 6 -15.62 6.98 -32.56
CA GLY A 6 -16.42 6.63 -31.39
C GLY A 6 -15.65 6.93 -30.09
N LEU A 7 -16.39 7.05 -28.99
CA LEU A 7 -15.81 7.42 -27.69
C LEU A 7 -14.61 6.54 -27.30
N PRO A 8 -13.63 7.05 -26.54
CA PRO A 8 -12.62 6.21 -25.90
C PRO A 8 -13.26 5.00 -25.19
N ARG A 9 -12.62 3.83 -25.25
CA ARG A 9 -13.16 2.56 -24.74
C ARG A 9 -13.74 2.68 -23.32
N SER A 10 -12.96 3.22 -22.38
CA SER A 10 -13.38 3.42 -20.99
C SER A 10 -14.56 4.38 -20.86
N GLN A 11 -14.63 5.40 -21.71
CA GLN A 11 -15.72 6.39 -21.69
C GLN A 11 -17.03 5.79 -22.22
N ALA A 12 -16.97 4.98 -23.28
CA ALA A 12 -18.14 4.27 -23.79
C ALA A 12 -18.73 3.31 -22.73
N ILE A 13 -17.89 2.53 -22.06
CA ILE A 13 -18.31 1.60 -21.00
C ILE A 13 -18.92 2.36 -19.83
N LEU A 14 -18.25 3.43 -19.36
CA LEU A 14 -18.75 4.25 -18.27
C LEU A 14 -20.11 4.88 -18.61
N GLN A 15 -20.25 5.45 -19.80
CA GLN A 15 -21.50 6.04 -20.26
C GLN A 15 -22.63 5.00 -20.32
N ALA A 16 -22.36 3.80 -20.83
CA ALA A 16 -23.34 2.71 -20.85
C ALA A 16 -23.82 2.35 -19.43
N LEU A 17 -22.89 2.25 -18.46
CA LEU A 17 -23.23 1.97 -17.06
C LEU A 17 -24.06 3.08 -16.41
N VAL A 18 -23.72 4.34 -16.65
CA VAL A 18 -24.44 5.50 -16.13
C VAL A 18 -25.86 5.58 -16.71
N GLN A 19 -26.00 5.36 -18.02
CA GLN A 19 -27.30 5.39 -18.71
C GLN A 19 -28.20 4.23 -18.32
N ALA A 20 -27.64 3.05 -18.05
CA ALA A 20 -28.42 1.86 -17.72
C ALA A 20 -29.17 1.98 -16.38
N ARG A 21 -28.67 2.80 -15.44
CA ARG A 21 -29.26 2.98 -14.10
C ARG A 21 -29.52 1.67 -13.35
N ARG A 22 -28.79 0.60 -13.70
CA ARG A 22 -28.87 -0.73 -13.09
C ARG A 22 -27.58 -1.52 -13.31
N PRO A 23 -27.33 -2.58 -12.53
CA PRO A 23 -26.23 -3.51 -12.80
C PRO A 23 -26.44 -4.27 -14.11
N LEU A 24 -25.37 -4.41 -14.89
CA LEU A 24 -25.34 -5.09 -16.19
C LEU A 24 -24.38 -6.28 -16.17
N THR A 25 -24.77 -7.36 -16.85
CA THR A 25 -23.87 -8.46 -17.23
C THR A 25 -22.90 -8.03 -18.32
N ILE A 26 -21.91 -8.88 -18.64
CA ILE A 26 -20.96 -8.62 -19.74
C ILE A 26 -21.69 -8.51 -21.08
N ASP A 27 -22.66 -9.38 -21.34
CA ASP A 27 -23.38 -9.41 -22.63
C ASP A 27 -24.27 -8.17 -22.78
N GLU A 28 -25.02 -7.80 -21.73
CA GLU A 28 -25.80 -6.55 -21.73
C GLU A 28 -24.92 -5.31 -21.90
N LEU A 29 -23.69 -5.32 -21.38
CA LEU A 29 -22.72 -4.23 -21.58
C LEU A 29 -22.19 -4.17 -23.01
N LEU A 30 -21.97 -5.32 -23.67
CA LEU A 30 -21.59 -5.35 -25.08
C LEU A 30 -22.71 -4.73 -25.93
N ASP A 31 -23.96 -5.11 -25.67
CA ASP A 31 -25.11 -4.55 -26.37
C ASP A 31 -25.25 -3.04 -26.12
N ALA A 32 -25.14 -2.61 -24.86
CA ALA A 32 -25.27 -1.19 -24.49
C ALA A 32 -24.13 -0.31 -25.05
N THR A 33 -22.94 -0.88 -25.27
CA THR A 33 -21.81 -0.14 -25.86
C THR A 33 -21.81 -0.13 -27.38
N GLN A 34 -22.59 -0.99 -28.05
CA GLN A 34 -22.59 -1.13 -29.51
C GLN A 34 -22.85 0.19 -30.25
N ALA A 35 -23.77 1.02 -29.75
CA ALA A 35 -24.11 2.31 -30.34
C ALA A 35 -23.10 3.43 -30.00
N LEU A 36 -22.32 3.28 -28.94
CA LEU A 36 -21.32 4.26 -28.47
C LEU A 36 -19.94 4.00 -29.09
N ARG A 37 -19.56 2.72 -29.11
CA ARG A 37 -18.34 2.17 -29.69
C ARG A 37 -18.46 0.64 -29.77
N PRO A 38 -18.54 0.07 -30.98
CA PRO A 38 -18.47 -1.38 -31.16
C PRO A 38 -17.19 -1.94 -30.53
N MET A 39 -17.31 -2.98 -29.72
CA MET A 39 -16.20 -3.65 -29.05
C MET A 39 -16.49 -5.13 -28.85
N ASN A 40 -15.45 -5.95 -28.81
CA ASN A 40 -15.58 -7.36 -28.45
C ASN A 40 -15.43 -7.56 -26.93
N THR A 41 -15.66 -8.79 -26.46
CA THR A 41 -15.56 -9.15 -25.05
C THR A 41 -14.16 -8.90 -24.45
N ALA A 42 -13.09 -9.09 -25.21
CA ALA A 42 -11.72 -8.88 -24.71
C ALA A 42 -11.45 -7.38 -24.49
N ASP A 43 -11.88 -6.54 -25.43
CA ASP A 43 -11.84 -5.09 -25.32
C ASP A 43 -12.64 -4.60 -24.11
N LEU A 44 -13.88 -5.07 -23.96
CA LEU A 44 -14.74 -4.72 -22.83
C LEU A 44 -14.09 -5.10 -21.50
N LYS A 45 -13.59 -6.34 -21.36
CA LYS A 45 -12.90 -6.79 -20.14
C LYS A 45 -11.66 -5.98 -19.82
N ALA A 46 -10.87 -5.60 -20.81
CA ALA A 46 -9.70 -4.75 -20.61
C ALA A 46 -10.10 -3.33 -20.13
N GLY A 47 -11.17 -2.78 -20.70
CA GLY A 47 -11.73 -1.49 -20.26
C GLY A 47 -12.29 -1.54 -18.84
N LEU A 48 -13.07 -2.56 -18.51
CA LEU A 48 -13.60 -2.80 -17.16
C LEU A 48 -12.47 -2.97 -16.15
N ASN A 49 -11.43 -3.76 -16.45
CA ASN A 49 -10.29 -3.93 -15.55
C ASN A 49 -9.62 -2.60 -15.19
N ASN A 50 -9.57 -1.66 -16.13
CA ASN A 50 -9.06 -0.32 -15.85
C ASN A 50 -10.06 0.54 -15.05
N LEU A 51 -11.34 0.51 -15.41
CA LEU A 51 -12.38 1.29 -14.74
C LEU A 51 -12.62 0.84 -13.29
N THR A 52 -12.53 -0.46 -13.01
CA THR A 52 -12.69 -1.00 -11.65
C THR A 52 -11.53 -0.69 -10.71
N LYS A 53 -10.49 -0.01 -11.22
CA LYS A 53 -9.46 0.59 -10.37
C LYS A 53 -9.95 1.85 -9.67
N SER A 54 -10.95 2.55 -10.24
CA SER A 54 -11.64 3.62 -9.53
C SER A 54 -12.81 3.09 -8.73
N TYR A 55 -13.24 3.82 -7.70
CA TYR A 55 -14.43 3.44 -6.93
C TYR A 55 -15.72 3.54 -7.72
N MET A 56 -15.72 4.27 -8.83
CA MET A 56 -16.95 4.66 -9.52
C MET A 56 -17.57 3.56 -10.37
N VAL A 57 -16.81 2.52 -10.73
CA VAL A 57 -17.33 1.31 -11.36
C VAL A 57 -17.09 0.13 -10.45
N GLN A 58 -18.17 -0.47 -9.96
CA GLN A 58 -18.10 -1.59 -9.04
C GLN A 58 -18.70 -2.86 -9.65
N ARG A 59 -18.30 -3.98 -9.05
CA ARG A 59 -18.83 -5.30 -9.37
C ARG A 59 -19.69 -5.80 -8.22
N THR A 60 -20.91 -6.21 -8.50
CA THR A 60 -21.86 -6.80 -7.54
C THR A 60 -21.46 -8.22 -7.16
N ALA A 61 -22.06 -8.78 -6.12
CA ALA A 61 -21.78 -10.13 -5.64
C ALA A 61 -22.09 -11.22 -6.71
N ASP A 62 -23.13 -11.02 -7.50
CA ASP A 62 -23.52 -11.89 -8.61
C ASP A 62 -22.73 -11.63 -9.91
N GLY A 63 -21.73 -10.74 -9.85
CA GLY A 63 -20.74 -10.57 -10.90
C GLY A 63 -21.08 -9.57 -11.99
N ARG A 64 -22.17 -8.81 -11.85
CA ARG A 64 -22.55 -7.70 -12.73
C ARG A 64 -21.74 -6.44 -12.43
N TYR A 65 -21.73 -5.49 -13.36
CA TYR A 65 -21.04 -4.21 -13.23
C TYR A 65 -22.05 -3.08 -13.20
N ALA A 66 -21.79 -2.07 -12.36
CA ALA A 66 -22.67 -0.91 -12.24
C ALA A 66 -21.86 0.36 -11.98
N TRP A 67 -22.48 1.49 -12.32
CA TRP A 67 -22.10 2.80 -11.79
C TRP A 67 -22.35 2.82 -10.28
N PHE A 68 -21.33 3.19 -9.49
CA PHE A 68 -21.38 2.99 -8.04
C PHE A 68 -22.52 3.73 -7.32
N PRO A 69 -22.85 5.00 -7.62
CA PRO A 69 -24.03 5.67 -7.07
C PRO A 69 -25.35 4.91 -7.23
N VAL A 70 -25.53 4.15 -8.32
CA VAL A 70 -26.74 3.32 -8.50
C VAL A 70 -26.82 2.21 -7.44
N LEU A 71 -25.68 1.64 -7.04
CA LEU A 71 -25.63 0.60 -6.02
C LEU A 71 -25.83 1.15 -4.60
N LEU A 72 -25.56 2.43 -4.39
CA LEU A 72 -25.67 3.10 -3.09
C LEU A 72 -27.09 3.56 -2.76
N GLN A 73 -27.98 3.57 -3.76
CA GLN A 73 -29.36 3.96 -3.58
C GLN A 73 -30.03 3.11 -2.48
N GLY A 74 -30.59 3.75 -1.46
CA GLY A 74 -31.23 3.09 -0.33
C GLY A 74 -30.26 2.42 0.66
N ALA A 75 -28.95 2.63 0.55
CA ALA A 75 -28.01 2.15 1.56
C ALA A 75 -28.20 2.94 2.87
N ILE A 76 -28.06 2.24 3.98
CA ILE A 76 -28.27 2.72 5.34
C ILE A 76 -26.96 2.55 6.10
N LEU A 77 -26.44 3.65 6.64
CA LEU A 77 -25.17 3.70 7.36
C LEU A 77 -25.40 4.14 8.81
N ARG A 78 -24.58 3.64 9.74
CA ARG A 78 -24.58 4.12 11.12
C ARG A 78 -23.40 5.06 11.34
N GLN A 79 -23.71 6.31 11.66
CA GLN A 79 -22.74 7.33 12.00
C GLN A 79 -22.76 7.58 13.52
N PRO A 80 -21.83 6.99 14.29
CA PRO A 80 -21.77 7.18 15.73
C PRO A 80 -21.46 8.63 16.12
N LEU A 81 -22.00 9.05 17.26
CA LEU A 81 -21.72 10.34 17.89
C LEU A 81 -20.61 10.16 18.94
N SER A 82 -19.54 10.92 18.78
CA SER A 82 -18.43 10.95 19.75
C SER A 82 -18.66 12.03 20.82
N GLN A 83 -18.09 11.80 22.01
CA GLN A 83 -18.12 12.78 23.08
C GLN A 83 -17.48 14.12 22.64
N GLU A 84 -16.32 14.04 22.00
CA GLU A 84 -15.64 15.22 21.44
C GLU A 84 -16.49 15.92 20.38
N GLY A 85 -17.15 15.16 19.51
CA GLY A 85 -18.00 15.69 18.46
C GLY A 85 -19.19 16.47 19.01
N LEU A 86 -19.85 15.97 20.05
CA LEU A 86 -20.94 16.68 20.70
C LEU A 86 -20.47 17.95 21.42
N GLN A 87 -19.30 17.92 22.06
CA GLN A 87 -18.73 19.08 22.76
C GLN A 87 -18.30 20.18 21.79
N LYS A 88 -17.61 19.81 20.70
CA LYS A 88 -17.09 20.75 19.70
C LYS A 88 -18.09 21.09 18.60
N ARG A 89 -19.26 20.45 18.59
CA ARG A 89 -20.24 20.49 17.48
C ARG A 89 -19.58 20.10 16.16
N HIS A 90 -18.89 18.98 16.17
CA HIS A 90 -18.27 18.35 15.01
C HIS A 90 -18.88 16.96 14.81
N LEU A 91 -19.46 16.71 13.63
CA LEU A 91 -19.85 15.36 13.22
C LEU A 91 -18.68 14.77 12.42
N LEU A 92 -17.89 13.89 13.05
CA LEU A 92 -16.81 13.17 12.38
C LEU A 92 -17.40 12.07 11.51
N PHE A 93 -16.92 11.89 10.29
CA PHE A 93 -17.46 10.89 9.36
C PHE A 93 -16.69 9.57 9.45
N GLU A 94 -17.44 8.47 9.52
CA GLU A 94 -16.89 7.13 9.32
C GLU A 94 -16.59 6.87 7.85
N TRP A 95 -15.62 6.00 7.58
CA TRP A 95 -15.08 5.83 6.22
C TRP A 95 -16.10 5.30 5.21
N GLU A 96 -17.06 4.48 5.62
CA GLU A 96 -18.16 4.05 4.76
C GLU A 96 -19.08 5.21 4.38
N MET A 97 -19.32 6.17 5.29
CA MET A 97 -20.09 7.37 5.00
C MET A 97 -19.35 8.25 4.00
N VAL A 98 -18.03 8.42 4.21
CA VAL A 98 -17.21 9.18 3.25
C VAL A 98 -17.19 8.49 1.88
N THR A 99 -17.04 7.16 1.87
CA THR A 99 -17.00 6.36 0.64
C THR A 99 -18.33 6.39 -0.11
N ALA A 100 -19.46 6.43 0.60
CA ALA A 100 -20.79 6.47 -0.02
C ALA A 100 -21.18 7.87 -0.54
N LEU A 101 -20.85 8.94 0.19
CA LEU A 101 -21.25 10.30 -0.17
C LEU A 101 -20.26 10.98 -1.13
N TRP A 102 -18.99 10.59 -1.11
CA TRP A 102 -17.95 11.16 -1.98
C TRP A 102 -17.08 10.11 -2.69
N PRO A 103 -17.70 9.11 -3.37
CA PRO A 103 -16.97 8.03 -4.01
C PRO A 103 -16.02 8.52 -5.12
N ASP A 104 -16.36 9.61 -5.79
CA ASP A 104 -15.58 10.23 -6.86
C ASP A 104 -14.42 11.09 -6.34
N GLN A 105 -14.48 11.51 -5.07
CA GLN A 105 -13.51 12.42 -4.48
C GLN A 105 -12.52 11.72 -3.55
N ILE A 106 -12.87 10.55 -2.99
CA ILE A 106 -12.02 9.85 -2.03
C ILE A 106 -10.88 9.03 -2.67
N ASP A 107 -11.04 8.60 -3.93
CA ASP A 107 -10.05 7.81 -4.69
C ASP A 107 -8.71 8.55 -4.90
N ARG A 108 -8.67 9.85 -4.60
CA ARG A 108 -7.47 10.72 -4.66
C ARG A 108 -7.20 11.46 -3.35
N GLY A 109 -7.87 11.08 -2.26
CA GLY A 109 -8.04 11.90 -1.07
C GLY A 109 -9.04 13.02 -1.30
N MET A 110 -9.83 13.39 -0.28
CA MET A 110 -10.84 14.43 -0.46
C MET A 110 -10.19 15.78 -0.83
N PRO A 111 -10.73 16.48 -1.84
CA PRO A 111 -10.20 17.73 -2.33
C PRO A 111 -10.35 18.85 -1.29
N LYS A 112 -9.69 19.98 -1.53
CA LYS A 112 -9.84 21.17 -0.69
C LYS A 112 -11.27 21.74 -0.67
N ASP A 113 -12.04 21.48 -1.72
CA ASP A 113 -13.44 21.91 -1.86
C ASP A 113 -14.34 20.68 -2.12
N PRO A 114 -14.63 19.90 -1.06
CA PRO A 114 -15.44 18.70 -1.17
C PRO A 114 -16.92 19.03 -1.40
N ALA A 115 -17.61 18.20 -2.17
CA ALA A 115 -18.99 18.47 -2.57
C ALA A 115 -19.92 18.51 -1.34
N GLN A 116 -20.88 19.42 -1.32
CA GLN A 116 -21.84 19.50 -0.22
C GLN A 116 -22.85 18.35 -0.28
N VAL A 117 -23.35 17.95 0.88
CA VAL A 117 -24.40 16.92 1.02
C VAL A 117 -25.66 17.58 1.53
N THR A 118 -26.79 17.28 0.90
CA THR A 118 -28.11 17.69 1.39
C THR A 118 -28.63 16.60 2.32
N ALA A 119 -29.07 16.99 3.52
CA ALA A 119 -29.59 16.07 4.53
C ALA A 119 -30.98 16.52 4.99
N GLU A 120 -31.93 15.58 5.06
CA GLU A 120 -33.29 15.80 5.56
C GLU A 120 -33.44 15.22 6.98
N LEU A 121 -34.01 16.01 7.90
CA LEU A 121 -34.40 15.59 9.24
C LEU A 121 -35.85 15.06 9.26
N PRO A 122 -36.26 14.27 10.28
CA PRO A 122 -37.60 13.67 10.32
C PRO A 122 -38.77 14.67 10.36
N ASP A 123 -38.51 15.93 10.71
CA ASP A 123 -39.50 17.01 10.72
C ASP A 123 -39.61 17.75 9.38
N GLY A 124 -38.90 17.29 8.34
CA GLY A 124 -38.84 17.89 7.01
C GLY A 124 -37.80 19.01 6.88
N THR A 125 -37.06 19.33 7.96
CA THR A 125 -35.98 20.33 7.89
C THR A 125 -34.86 19.82 6.99
N THR A 126 -34.51 20.60 5.97
CA THR A 126 -33.36 20.32 5.11
C THR A 126 -32.15 21.12 5.59
N LEU A 127 -30.99 20.47 5.67
CA LEU A 127 -29.73 21.09 6.05
C LEU A 127 -28.59 20.63 5.13
N THR A 128 -27.52 21.41 5.10
CA THR A 128 -26.32 21.10 4.33
C THR A 128 -25.22 20.60 5.26
N LEU A 129 -24.63 19.46 4.91
CA LEU A 129 -23.39 18.98 5.52
C LEU A 129 -22.24 19.41 4.61
N ILE A 130 -21.38 20.27 5.14
CA ILE A 130 -20.18 20.74 4.44
C ILE A 130 -18.99 19.92 4.99
N PRO A 131 -18.44 18.98 4.20
CA PRO A 131 -17.25 18.24 4.58
C PRO A 131 -16.05 19.17 4.80
N GLU A 132 -15.33 18.95 5.91
CA GLU A 132 -14.16 19.71 6.33
C GLU A 132 -13.12 18.74 6.90
N ALA A 133 -11.85 19.13 6.76
CA ALA A 133 -10.74 18.53 7.49
C ALA A 133 -10.76 19.04 8.94
N LEU A 134 -11.17 18.19 9.89
CA LEU A 134 -11.34 18.58 11.30
C LEU A 134 -10.19 18.14 12.19
N GLY A 135 -9.16 17.50 11.63
CA GLY A 135 -7.94 17.15 12.32
C GLY A 135 -7.13 16.11 11.57
N GLU A 136 -6.06 15.66 12.21
CA GLU A 136 -5.23 14.56 11.75
C GLU A 136 -5.01 13.59 12.90
N ARG A 137 -5.10 12.29 12.61
CA ARG A 137 -4.85 11.22 13.58
C ARG A 137 -4.27 10.03 12.85
N HIS A 138 -3.21 9.42 13.39
CA HIS A 138 -2.63 8.23 12.75
C HIS A 138 -2.20 8.47 11.29
N TRP A 139 -1.71 9.69 11.00
CA TRP A 139 -1.13 10.14 9.72
C TRP A 139 -2.20 10.09 8.61
N ARG A 140 -3.44 10.38 9.04
CA ARG A 140 -4.66 10.41 8.25
C ARG A 140 -5.49 11.63 8.66
N MET A 141 -6.02 12.33 7.66
CA MET A 141 -6.99 13.39 7.88
C MET A 141 -8.31 12.82 8.40
N ILE A 142 -8.82 13.41 9.47
CA ILE A 142 -10.17 13.17 9.97
C ILE A 142 -11.11 14.12 9.23
N TRP A 143 -12.06 13.53 8.50
CA TRP A 143 -13.11 14.26 7.81
C TRP A 143 -14.36 14.33 8.66
N GLY A 144 -15.07 15.44 8.58
CA GLY A 144 -16.33 15.63 9.27
C GLY A 144 -17.03 16.89 8.82
N THR A 145 -18.00 17.37 9.58
CA THR A 145 -18.61 18.68 9.36
C THR A 145 -18.87 19.38 10.69
N ARG A 146 -18.76 20.71 10.70
CA ARG A 146 -19.27 21.52 11.81
C ARG A 146 -20.79 21.54 11.86
N GLY A 147 -21.46 21.11 10.79
CA GLY A 147 -22.91 20.99 10.69
C GLY A 147 -23.65 22.33 10.73
N ALA A 148 -24.84 22.38 10.12
CA ALA A 148 -25.72 23.54 10.27
C ALA A 148 -26.23 23.67 11.73
N PRO A 149 -26.52 24.88 12.24
CA PRO A 149 -27.10 25.06 13.57
C PRO A 149 -28.36 24.21 13.84
N ALA A 150 -29.17 23.99 12.81
CA ALA A 150 -30.37 23.15 12.86
C ALA A 150 -30.06 21.69 13.28
N LEU A 151 -28.95 21.11 12.82
CA LEU A 151 -28.53 19.75 13.19
C LEU A 151 -28.32 19.64 14.70
N TRP A 152 -27.62 20.60 15.29
CA TRP A 152 -27.29 20.60 16.71
C TRP A 152 -28.49 20.89 17.59
N THR A 153 -29.38 21.80 17.15
CA THR A 153 -30.66 22.05 17.81
C THR A 153 -31.51 20.77 17.84
N TRP A 154 -31.58 20.07 16.71
CA TRP A 154 -32.30 18.80 16.62
C TRP A 154 -31.67 17.72 17.51
N LEU A 155 -30.36 17.50 17.45
CA LEU A 155 -29.65 16.54 18.33
C LEU A 155 -29.84 16.86 19.83
N ALA A 156 -29.84 18.14 20.20
CA ALA A 156 -30.12 18.56 21.57
C ALA A 156 -31.57 18.23 21.98
N SER A 157 -32.54 18.42 21.08
CA SER A 157 -33.95 18.02 21.32
C SER A 157 -34.09 16.50 21.54
N GLN A 158 -33.25 15.70 20.89
CA GLN A 158 -33.19 14.24 21.07
C GLN A 158 -32.45 13.82 22.34
N LYS A 159 -31.83 14.76 23.07
CA LYS A 159 -30.95 14.51 24.22
C LYS A 159 -29.79 13.58 23.88
N ALA A 160 -29.20 13.77 22.69
CA ALA A 160 -28.12 12.93 22.17
C ALA A 160 -26.91 12.87 23.12
N ARG A 161 -26.35 11.67 23.26
CA ARG A 161 -25.17 11.37 24.08
C ARG A 161 -24.09 10.72 23.20
N ALA A 162 -22.89 10.64 23.76
CA ALA A 162 -21.87 9.78 23.18
C ALA A 162 -22.41 8.35 23.07
N GLU A 163 -21.96 7.59 22.07
CA GLU A 163 -22.41 6.22 21.73
C GLU A 163 -23.77 6.11 21.03
N ASP A 164 -24.63 7.12 21.10
CA ASP A 164 -25.79 7.23 20.21
C ASP A 164 -25.32 7.40 18.75
N ALA A 165 -26.22 7.23 17.79
CA ALA A 165 -25.87 7.35 16.38
C ALA A 165 -26.91 8.11 15.56
N LEU A 166 -26.44 8.67 14.45
CA LEU A 166 -27.27 9.02 13.32
C LEU A 166 -27.34 7.84 12.37
N ILE A 167 -28.54 7.51 11.91
CA ILE A 167 -28.75 6.61 10.79
C ILE A 167 -28.85 7.47 9.54
N VAL A 168 -27.97 7.19 8.58
CA VAL A 168 -27.85 7.92 7.31
C VAL A 168 -28.40 7.03 6.21
N GLU A 169 -29.58 7.36 5.70
CA GLU A 169 -30.20 6.69 4.56
C GLU A 169 -29.89 7.46 3.28
N LEU A 170 -29.28 6.83 2.28
CA LEU A 170 -28.97 7.45 0.99
C LEU A 170 -30.23 7.47 0.10
N VAL A 171 -30.87 8.65 0.01
CA VAL A 171 -32.11 8.87 -0.75
C VAL A 171 -31.83 9.18 -2.22
N ASP A 172 -30.74 9.88 -2.52
CA ASP A 172 -30.21 10.00 -3.88
C ASP A 172 -28.69 10.10 -3.78
N ALA A 173 -28.01 8.99 -4.07
CA ALA A 173 -26.56 8.91 -3.93
C ALA A 173 -25.82 9.74 -5.00
N GLU A 174 -26.43 9.97 -6.18
CA GLU A 174 -25.81 10.77 -7.23
C GLU A 174 -25.88 12.26 -6.90
N ALA A 175 -27.04 12.70 -6.38
CA ALA A 175 -27.24 14.07 -5.91
C ALA A 175 -26.65 14.33 -4.50
N ARG A 176 -26.09 13.32 -3.83
CA ARG A 176 -25.58 13.40 -2.45
C ARG A 176 -26.65 13.87 -1.47
N HIS A 177 -27.85 13.30 -1.60
CA HIS A 177 -29.00 13.56 -0.75
C HIS A 177 -29.23 12.37 0.19
N CYS A 178 -29.27 12.63 1.50
CA CYS A 178 -29.55 11.63 2.51
C CYS A 178 -30.63 12.07 3.49
N ARG A 179 -31.20 11.10 4.20
CA ARG A 179 -32.08 11.32 5.35
C ARG A 179 -31.35 10.92 6.61
N LEU A 180 -31.50 11.74 7.65
CA LEU A 180 -30.92 11.49 8.97
C LEU A 180 -32.03 11.12 9.95
N THR A 181 -31.85 10.01 10.65
CA THR A 181 -32.68 9.66 11.80
C THR A 181 -31.81 9.41 13.03
N PHE A 182 -32.38 9.53 14.22
CA PHE A 182 -31.65 9.38 15.47
C PHE A 182 -31.87 7.99 16.07
N GLU A 183 -30.78 7.30 16.40
CA GLU A 183 -30.81 5.98 17.03
C GLU A 183 -30.12 6.04 18.41
N PRO A 184 -30.89 6.01 19.51
CA PRO A 184 -30.33 5.90 20.85
C PRO A 184 -29.62 4.55 21.03
N HIS A 185 -28.43 4.57 21.63
CA HIS A 185 -27.66 3.36 21.94
C HIS A 185 -28.48 2.34 22.74
N ALA A 186 -29.24 2.83 23.74
CA ALA A 186 -30.06 2.01 24.61
C ALA A 186 -31.22 1.28 23.90
N ARG A 187 -31.61 1.71 22.70
CA ARG A 187 -32.70 1.09 21.91
C ARG A 187 -32.19 0.10 20.87
N ARG A 188 -30.87 -0.09 20.74
CA ARG A 188 -30.30 -1.02 19.77
C ARG A 188 -30.63 -2.46 20.13
N ASP A 189 -31.13 -3.21 19.16
CA ASP A 189 -31.18 -4.66 19.26
C ASP A 189 -29.75 -5.23 19.16
N LYS A 190 -29.16 -5.53 20.32
CA LYS A 190 -27.79 -6.00 20.43
C LYS A 190 -27.57 -7.33 19.70
N ALA A 191 -28.56 -8.23 19.69
CA ALA A 191 -28.44 -9.52 19.05
C ALA A 191 -28.44 -9.37 17.53
N ARG A 192 -29.37 -8.57 16.99
CA ARG A 192 -29.41 -8.26 15.56
C ARG A 192 -28.16 -7.51 15.12
N LEU A 193 -27.71 -6.51 15.88
CA LEU A 193 -26.48 -5.77 15.58
C LEU A 193 -25.24 -6.68 15.55
N ALA A 194 -25.09 -7.57 16.53
CA ALA A 194 -23.99 -8.52 16.56
C ALA A 194 -24.02 -9.47 15.34
N ALA A 195 -25.21 -9.91 14.91
CA ALA A 195 -25.36 -10.73 13.70
C ALA A 195 -24.98 -9.94 12.44
N ARG A 196 -25.38 -8.66 12.35
CA ARG A 196 -25.02 -7.75 11.24
C ARG A 196 -23.51 -7.51 11.18
N ASN A 197 -22.87 -7.22 12.31
CA ASN A 197 -21.43 -7.02 12.39
C ASN A 197 -20.67 -8.28 11.95
N ARG A 198 -21.13 -9.46 12.37
CA ARG A 198 -20.53 -10.75 11.95
C ARG A 198 -20.63 -10.95 10.45
N ALA A 199 -21.81 -10.72 9.86
CA ALA A 199 -22.01 -10.86 8.42
C ALA A 199 -21.12 -9.89 7.61
N VAL A 200 -20.97 -8.66 8.08
CA VAL A 200 -20.09 -7.66 7.45
C VAL A 200 -18.62 -8.04 7.60
N ALA A 201 -18.20 -8.54 8.76
CA ALA A 201 -16.84 -9.05 8.97
C ALA A 201 -16.55 -10.27 8.07
N ASP A 202 -17.51 -11.17 7.87
CA ASP A 202 -17.38 -12.33 6.97
C ASP A 202 -17.21 -11.87 5.51
N ALA A 203 -18.02 -10.92 5.08
CA ALA A 203 -17.91 -10.31 3.75
C ALA A 203 -16.57 -9.57 3.56
N ALA A 204 -16.13 -8.79 4.55
CA ALA A 204 -14.84 -8.11 4.53
C ALA A 204 -13.69 -9.12 4.44
N SER A 205 -13.78 -10.23 5.18
CA SER A 205 -12.80 -11.32 5.10
C SER A 205 -12.73 -11.92 3.70
N ALA A 206 -13.87 -12.11 3.02
CA ALA A 206 -13.91 -12.62 1.65
C ALA A 206 -13.25 -11.65 0.66
N VAL A 207 -13.52 -10.34 0.80
CA VAL A 207 -12.86 -9.29 0.01
C VAL A 207 -11.34 -9.31 0.22
N LEU A 208 -10.90 -9.38 1.48
CA LEU A 208 -9.48 -9.33 1.84
C LEU A 208 -8.70 -10.60 1.45
N LYS A 209 -9.31 -11.79 1.56
CA LYS A 209 -8.68 -13.06 1.14
C LYS A 209 -8.28 -13.08 -0.33
N SER A 210 -8.98 -12.32 -1.18
CA SER A 210 -8.64 -12.21 -2.59
C SER A 210 -7.41 -11.34 -2.89
N ARG A 211 -6.83 -10.68 -1.87
CA ARG A 211 -5.75 -9.68 -2.01
C ARG A 211 -4.54 -10.02 -1.14
N ARG A 212 -3.40 -10.33 -1.79
CA ARG A 212 -2.16 -10.72 -1.10
C ARG A 212 -1.58 -9.66 -0.15
N ARG A 213 -1.77 -8.36 -0.44
CA ARG A 213 -1.23 -7.24 0.36
C ARG A 213 -2.26 -6.61 1.31
N GLY A 214 -3.47 -7.17 1.41
CA GLY A 214 -4.60 -6.52 2.06
C GLY A 214 -5.26 -5.45 1.19
N ALA A 215 -6.05 -4.59 1.82
CA ALA A 215 -6.75 -3.49 1.16
C ALA A 215 -6.85 -2.25 2.06
N LEU A 216 -7.00 -1.08 1.45
CA LEU A 216 -7.39 0.12 2.19
C LEU A 216 -8.81 -0.06 2.75
N LEU A 217 -9.09 0.59 3.90
CA LEU A 217 -10.42 0.56 4.49
C LEU A 217 -11.51 1.03 3.52
N THR A 218 -11.22 2.05 2.71
CA THR A 218 -12.10 2.60 1.67
C THR A 218 -12.38 1.60 0.55
N ASP A 219 -11.39 0.78 0.17
CA ASP A 219 -11.60 -0.30 -0.81
C ASP A 219 -12.56 -1.35 -0.27
N VAL A 220 -12.40 -1.73 1.00
CA VAL A 220 -13.28 -2.69 1.67
C VAL A 220 -14.69 -2.11 1.77
N ALA A 221 -14.82 -0.86 2.22
CA ALA A 221 -16.10 -0.15 2.30
C ALA A 221 -16.81 -0.10 0.94
N ALA A 222 -16.12 0.33 -0.12
CA ALA A 222 -16.68 0.43 -1.46
C ALA A 222 -17.19 -0.91 -1.97
N ARG A 223 -16.45 -2.01 -1.72
CA ARG A 223 -16.87 -3.36 -2.10
C ARG A 223 -18.07 -3.84 -1.31
N LEU A 224 -18.11 -3.61 0.00
CA LEU A 224 -19.22 -4.02 0.85
C LEU A 224 -20.52 -3.26 0.50
N LEU A 225 -20.40 -1.95 0.27
CA LEU A 225 -21.48 -1.10 -0.22
C LEU A 225 -22.01 -1.60 -1.57
N ALA A 226 -21.12 -1.86 -2.53
CA ALA A 226 -21.48 -2.35 -3.86
C ALA A 226 -22.12 -3.75 -3.85
N GLN A 227 -21.81 -4.56 -2.84
CA GLN A 227 -22.38 -5.90 -2.65
C GLN A 227 -23.70 -5.89 -1.86
N GLY A 228 -24.18 -4.72 -1.45
CA GLY A 228 -25.47 -4.56 -0.78
C GLY A 228 -25.44 -4.88 0.71
N HIS A 229 -24.26 -4.93 1.34
CA HIS A 229 -24.14 -5.23 2.77
C HIS A 229 -24.65 -4.10 3.69
N TYR A 230 -25.08 -2.97 3.13
CA TYR A 230 -25.62 -1.82 3.86
C TYR A 230 -27.11 -1.54 3.53
N HIS A 231 -27.82 -2.46 2.87
CA HIS A 231 -29.26 -2.30 2.57
C HIS A 231 -30.21 -2.96 3.58
N ASP A 232 -29.66 -3.47 4.69
CA ASP A 232 -30.47 -3.98 5.80
C ASP A 232 -31.01 -2.82 6.65
N PRO A 233 -32.28 -2.82 7.08
CA PRO A 233 -32.83 -1.81 7.99
C PRO A 233 -32.05 -1.64 9.30
N CYS A 234 -31.32 -2.67 9.73
CA CYS A 234 -30.33 -2.59 10.78
C CYS A 234 -28.93 -2.47 10.14
N PRO A 235 -28.39 -1.24 10.02
CA PRO A 235 -27.01 -1.08 9.56
C PRO A 235 -26.05 -1.77 10.54
N PRO A 236 -24.83 -2.12 10.11
CA PRO A 236 -23.77 -2.60 11.01
C PRO A 236 -23.17 -1.43 11.82
N ASP A 237 -22.36 -1.73 12.84
CA ASP A 237 -21.47 -0.73 13.44
C ASP A 237 -20.46 -0.21 12.40
N ALA A 238 -19.79 0.89 12.76
CA ALA A 238 -18.76 1.49 11.93
C ALA A 238 -17.75 0.43 11.44
N LEU A 239 -17.42 0.44 10.14
CA LEU A 239 -16.59 -0.59 9.54
C LEU A 239 -15.22 -0.69 10.22
N GLU A 240 -14.62 0.45 10.58
CA GLU A 240 -13.36 0.47 11.31
C GLU A 240 -13.46 -0.25 12.66
N THR A 241 -14.56 -0.06 13.40
CA THR A 241 -14.85 -0.76 14.66
C THR A 241 -14.95 -2.27 14.45
N ILE A 242 -15.64 -2.71 13.39
CA ILE A 242 -15.77 -4.14 13.06
C ILE A 242 -14.41 -4.75 12.72
N LEU A 243 -13.60 -4.04 11.92
CA LEU A 243 -12.29 -4.51 11.48
C LEU A 243 -11.20 -4.36 12.54
N ARG A 244 -11.49 -3.73 13.69
CA ARG A 244 -10.60 -3.72 14.86
C ARG A 244 -10.66 -5.01 15.68
N ASP A 245 -11.53 -5.97 15.33
CA ASP A 245 -11.46 -7.32 15.88
C ASP A 245 -10.15 -8.00 15.44
N THR A 246 -9.16 -7.92 16.33
CA THR A 246 -7.80 -8.38 16.07
C THR A 246 -7.71 -9.89 15.90
N THR A 247 -8.71 -10.65 16.38
CA THR A 247 -8.78 -12.11 16.19
C THR A 247 -9.01 -12.49 14.73
N ARG A 248 -9.59 -11.57 13.94
CA ARG A 248 -9.96 -11.78 12.54
C ARG A 248 -9.14 -10.93 11.57
N PHE A 249 -8.69 -9.76 11.99
CA PHE A 249 -8.05 -8.79 11.12
C PHE A 249 -6.75 -8.25 11.70
N LYS A 250 -5.79 -7.96 10.82
CA LYS A 250 -4.54 -7.27 11.14
C LYS A 250 -4.51 -5.94 10.43
N TRP A 251 -4.03 -4.91 11.13
CA TRP A 251 -3.81 -3.58 10.57
C TRP A 251 -2.32 -3.35 10.36
N GLN A 252 -1.96 -2.85 9.19
CA GLN A 252 -0.61 -2.37 8.86
C GLN A 252 -0.73 -1.00 8.21
N ASN A 253 -0.45 0.06 8.98
CA ASN A 253 -0.65 1.45 8.55
C ASN A 253 -2.06 1.70 7.97
N ARG A 254 -2.11 2.04 6.66
CA ARG A 254 -3.21 2.09 5.68
C ARG A 254 -4.20 0.93 5.64
N TRP A 255 -3.65 -0.26 5.85
CA TRP A 255 -4.11 -1.47 5.19
C TRP A 255 -4.69 -2.45 6.20
N VAL A 256 -5.76 -3.11 5.81
CA VAL A 256 -6.39 -4.19 6.56
C VAL A 256 -6.11 -5.51 5.84
N GLN A 257 -5.79 -6.54 6.62
CA GLN A 257 -5.56 -7.91 6.17
C GLN A 257 -6.35 -8.87 7.05
N VAL A 258 -6.59 -10.09 6.55
CA VAL A 258 -7.09 -11.18 7.42
C VAL A 258 -5.95 -11.63 8.30
N ALA A 259 -6.19 -11.71 9.61
CA ALA A 259 -5.21 -12.22 10.56
C ALA A 259 -4.85 -13.67 10.22
N THR A 260 -3.56 -13.97 10.17
CA THR A 260 -3.07 -15.33 9.99
C THR A 260 -3.17 -16.10 11.31
N ARG A 261 -3.00 -17.43 11.24
CA ARG A 261 -2.91 -18.26 12.46
C ARG A 261 -1.73 -17.81 13.35
N SER A 262 -0.63 -17.37 12.75
CA SER A 262 0.51 -16.84 13.48
C SER A 262 0.14 -15.54 14.22
N ASP A 263 -0.57 -14.61 13.56
CA ASP A 263 -1.04 -13.37 14.19
C ASP A 263 -1.96 -13.62 15.39
N GLN A 264 -2.81 -14.64 15.30
CA GLN A 264 -3.68 -15.05 16.40
C GLN A 264 -2.88 -15.60 17.58
N ILE A 265 -1.80 -16.34 17.31
CA ILE A 265 -0.89 -16.86 18.34
C ILE A 265 -0.13 -15.70 18.99
N TYR A 266 0.37 -14.73 18.22
CA TYR A 266 1.06 -13.54 18.74
C TYR A 266 0.16 -12.79 19.73
N GLN A 267 -1.08 -12.50 19.32
CA GLN A 267 -2.06 -11.82 20.18
C GLN A 267 -2.43 -12.60 21.44
N ALA A 268 -2.66 -13.92 21.32
CA ALA A 268 -2.99 -14.76 22.48
C ALA A 268 -1.86 -14.78 23.52
N LEU A 269 -0.63 -14.55 23.10
CA LEU A 269 0.55 -14.48 23.95
C LEU A 269 0.88 -13.04 24.42
N GLY A 270 0.17 -12.03 23.91
CA GLY A 270 0.46 -10.62 24.18
C GLY A 270 1.80 -10.15 23.61
N LEU A 271 2.27 -10.83 22.55
CA LEU A 271 3.55 -10.59 21.90
C LEU A 271 3.31 -10.02 20.51
N ASP A 272 4.23 -9.21 20.01
CA ASP A 272 4.29 -8.97 18.57
C ASP A 272 5.12 -10.06 17.85
N GLU A 273 5.22 -9.97 16.53
CA GLU A 273 5.95 -10.94 15.72
C GLU A 273 7.44 -10.99 16.10
N SER A 274 8.04 -9.84 16.44
CA SER A 274 9.42 -9.74 16.90
C SER A 274 9.58 -10.38 18.27
N ASP A 275 8.68 -10.09 19.20
CA ASP A 275 8.68 -10.65 20.56
C ASP A 275 8.49 -12.17 20.56
N PHE A 276 7.59 -12.69 19.71
CA PHE A 276 7.38 -14.13 19.60
C PHE A 276 8.56 -14.84 18.93
N LEU A 277 9.16 -14.24 17.90
CA LEU A 277 10.41 -14.72 17.34
C LEU A 277 11.52 -14.68 18.38
N ASP A 278 11.62 -13.61 19.17
CA ASP A 278 12.55 -13.49 20.29
C ASP A 278 12.30 -14.55 21.37
N LEU A 279 11.05 -14.94 21.63
CA LEU A 279 10.68 -15.99 22.59
C LEU A 279 10.99 -17.39 22.07
N LEU A 280 10.77 -17.65 20.77
CA LEU A 280 11.21 -18.85 20.09
C LEU A 280 12.75 -18.91 19.98
N GLU A 281 13.40 -17.76 19.90
CA GLU A 281 14.84 -17.58 19.89
C GLU A 281 15.45 -17.59 21.30
N ALA A 282 14.69 -17.34 22.37
CA ALA A 282 15.21 -17.27 23.74
C ALA A 282 15.95 -18.55 24.19
N PRO A 283 15.47 -19.78 23.89
CA PRO A 283 16.23 -20.99 24.15
C PRO A 283 17.37 -21.24 23.14
N ARG A 284 17.45 -20.50 22.02
CA ARG A 284 18.53 -20.60 21.01
C ARG A 284 19.62 -19.53 21.16
N ARG A 285 19.29 -18.33 21.65
CA ARG A 285 20.22 -17.24 22.01
C ARG A 285 21.11 -17.63 23.18
N SER A 286 20.67 -18.51 24.07
CA SER A 286 21.45 -18.95 25.24
C SER A 286 22.37 -20.16 25.01
N ALA A 287 22.50 -20.66 23.77
CA ALA A 287 23.22 -21.93 23.53
C ALA A 287 24.55 -21.81 22.73
N ARG A 288 24.89 -20.65 22.14
CA ARG A 288 26.23 -20.42 21.57
C ARG A 288 26.96 -19.37 22.40
N LYS A 289 28.08 -19.75 23.04
CA LYS A 289 28.97 -18.81 23.72
C LYS A 289 29.41 -17.75 22.71
N ARG A 290 29.00 -16.49 22.90
CA ARG A 290 29.43 -15.38 22.04
C ARG A 290 30.96 -15.26 22.10
N PRO A 291 31.67 -15.24 20.96
CA PRO A 291 33.10 -15.01 20.96
C PRO A 291 33.39 -13.58 21.45
N PRO A 292 34.40 -13.38 22.32
CA PRO A 292 34.75 -12.06 22.82
C PRO A 292 35.15 -11.14 21.66
N ARG A 293 34.76 -9.85 21.71
CA ARG A 293 35.00 -8.86 20.64
C ARG A 293 36.47 -8.78 20.19
N LYS A 294 37.42 -9.03 21.09
CA LYS A 294 38.86 -9.12 20.77
C LYS A 294 39.20 -10.24 19.79
N GLU A 295 38.51 -11.37 19.86
CA GLU A 295 38.67 -12.50 18.92
C GLU A 295 38.06 -12.15 17.57
N LEU A 296 36.88 -11.54 17.55
CA LEU A 296 36.23 -11.08 16.33
C LEU A 296 37.07 -10.04 15.56
N ALA A 297 37.79 -9.18 16.28
CA ALA A 297 38.69 -8.19 15.69
C ALA A 297 39.89 -8.79 14.94
N GLN A 298 40.20 -10.08 15.17
CA GLN A 298 41.26 -10.81 14.46
C GLN A 298 40.76 -11.57 13.24
N LYS A 299 39.44 -11.62 13.01
CA LYS A 299 38.82 -12.33 11.88
C LYS A 299 38.35 -11.32 10.84
N VAL A 300 38.68 -11.54 9.58
CA VAL A 300 38.25 -10.77 8.42
C VAL A 300 37.34 -11.65 7.58
N TYR A 301 36.15 -11.14 7.30
CA TYR A 301 35.13 -11.79 6.49
C TYR A 301 35.22 -11.23 5.08
N ARG A 302 35.48 -12.10 4.10
CA ARG A 302 35.52 -11.74 2.69
C ARG A 302 34.22 -12.15 2.00
N PHE A 303 33.44 -11.15 1.62
CA PHE A 303 32.20 -11.34 0.88
C PHE A 303 32.41 -11.12 -0.60
N TRP A 304 31.90 -12.03 -1.43
CA TRP A 304 31.57 -11.73 -2.82
C TRP A 304 30.18 -11.10 -2.86
N ALA A 305 30.11 -9.81 -3.17
CA ALA A 305 28.88 -9.04 -3.27
C ALA A 305 28.54 -8.79 -4.75
N ALA A 306 27.27 -8.88 -5.14
CA ALA A 306 26.85 -8.59 -6.51
C ALA A 306 25.39 -8.11 -6.58
N PHE A 307 25.03 -7.41 -7.66
CA PHE A 307 23.62 -7.17 -7.96
C PHE A 307 22.90 -8.50 -8.19
N ARG A 308 21.70 -8.63 -7.61
CA ARG A 308 20.91 -9.86 -7.72
C ARG A 308 20.52 -10.18 -9.16
N HIS A 309 20.11 -9.16 -9.90
CA HIS A 309 19.65 -9.28 -11.29
C HIS A 309 20.82 -9.31 -12.29
N ASN A 310 22.02 -8.88 -11.90
CA ASN A 310 23.21 -8.86 -12.75
C ASN A 310 24.47 -9.25 -11.96
N LYS A 311 24.66 -10.56 -11.79
CA LYS A 311 25.81 -11.14 -11.08
C LYS A 311 27.17 -10.90 -11.74
N ASN A 312 27.21 -10.35 -12.94
CA ASN A 312 28.47 -9.95 -13.59
C ASN A 312 29.07 -8.69 -12.97
N LEU A 313 28.28 -7.95 -12.20
CA LEU A 313 28.67 -6.75 -11.49
C LEU A 313 28.89 -7.10 -10.02
N TRP A 314 30.14 -7.33 -9.66
CA TRP A 314 30.50 -7.88 -8.36
C TRP A 314 31.73 -7.22 -7.73
N ARG A 315 31.83 -7.36 -6.41
CA ARG A 315 32.87 -6.83 -5.53
C ARG A 315 33.30 -7.89 -4.52
N HIS A 316 34.59 -8.03 -4.26
CA HIS A 316 35.08 -8.67 -3.06
C HIS A 316 35.28 -7.62 -1.97
N ILE A 317 34.48 -7.70 -0.92
CA ILE A 317 34.50 -6.78 0.21
C ILE A 317 35.03 -7.52 1.44
N GLU A 318 36.07 -6.96 2.06
CA GLU A 318 36.60 -7.46 3.32
C GLU A 318 36.20 -6.56 4.47
N ILE A 319 35.72 -7.16 5.57
CA ILE A 319 35.33 -6.45 6.79
C ILE A 319 35.72 -7.26 8.03
N ARG A 320 36.07 -6.60 9.14
CA ARG A 320 36.41 -7.32 10.38
C ARG A 320 35.16 -7.80 11.11
N GLY A 321 35.30 -8.90 11.85
CA GLY A 321 34.19 -9.44 12.66
C GLY A 321 33.73 -8.51 13.79
N ASP A 322 34.57 -7.57 14.23
CA ASP A 322 34.24 -6.58 15.27
C ASP A 322 33.67 -5.26 14.74
N GLN A 323 33.50 -5.15 13.42
CA GLN A 323 32.84 -4.03 12.77
C GLN A 323 31.35 -4.29 12.64
N LEU A 324 30.62 -3.19 12.60
CA LEU A 324 29.17 -3.16 12.62
C LEU A 324 28.60 -3.32 11.21
N LEU A 325 27.38 -3.84 11.11
CA LEU A 325 26.68 -3.93 9.82
C LEU A 325 26.47 -2.58 9.15
N ARG A 326 26.35 -1.48 9.91
CA ARG A 326 26.33 -0.12 9.33
C ARG A 326 27.62 0.25 8.58
N GLU A 327 28.76 -0.32 9.00
CA GLU A 327 30.04 -0.11 8.29
C GLU A 327 30.06 -0.91 7.00
N LEU A 328 29.48 -2.12 6.99
CA LEU A 328 29.29 -2.91 5.78
C LEU A 328 28.30 -2.25 4.82
N ASP A 329 27.19 -1.70 5.33
CA ASP A 329 26.20 -0.95 4.55
C ASP A 329 26.85 0.21 3.82
N ARG A 330 27.63 1.02 4.54
CA ARG A 330 28.33 2.16 3.94
C ARG A 330 29.30 1.74 2.85
N GLU A 331 30.02 0.64 3.03
CA GLU A 331 30.92 0.10 2.02
C GLU A 331 30.14 -0.44 0.81
N MET A 332 29.01 -1.11 1.01
CA MET A 332 28.14 -1.57 -0.07
C MET A 332 27.62 -0.41 -0.90
N ARG A 333 27.16 0.67 -0.26
CA ARG A 333 26.70 1.87 -0.98
C ARG A 333 27.82 2.46 -1.83
N ALA A 334 28.99 2.66 -1.24
CA ALA A 334 30.15 3.20 -1.94
C ALA A 334 30.64 2.29 -3.09
N ALA A 335 30.70 0.97 -2.86
CA ALA A 335 31.24 0.02 -3.82
C ALA A 335 30.34 -0.18 -5.06
N PHE A 336 29.05 0.06 -4.92
CA PHE A 336 28.05 -0.05 -6.00
C PHE A 336 27.52 1.29 -6.51
N GLY A 337 28.04 2.42 -6.01
CA GLY A 337 27.69 3.76 -6.50
C GLY A 337 26.31 4.27 -6.06
N HIS A 338 25.79 3.75 -4.96
CA HIS A 338 24.50 4.18 -4.39
C HIS A 338 24.64 5.50 -3.62
N ASP A 339 23.55 6.27 -3.51
CA ASP A 339 23.52 7.46 -2.67
C ASP A 339 23.74 7.08 -1.19
N LEU A 340 24.61 7.85 -0.53
CA LEU A 340 25.08 7.58 0.82
C LEU A 340 24.13 8.08 1.91
N SER A 341 23.06 8.82 1.58
CA SER A 341 22.40 9.74 2.51
C SER A 341 20.87 9.81 2.48
N ASP A 342 20.20 9.38 1.40
CA ASP A 342 18.76 9.63 1.23
C ASP A 342 17.84 8.41 1.41
N HIS A 343 18.39 7.19 1.35
CA HIS A 343 17.61 5.95 1.37
C HIS A 343 17.96 5.00 2.52
N LEU A 344 16.97 4.24 3.00
CA LEU A 344 17.15 3.15 3.98
C LEU A 344 17.61 1.86 3.29
N SER A 345 18.24 0.97 4.05
CA SER A 345 18.69 -0.34 3.59
C SER A 345 18.54 -1.40 4.69
N GLU A 346 18.62 -2.70 4.34
CA GLU A 346 18.57 -3.79 5.32
C GLU A 346 19.33 -5.03 4.82
N PHE A 347 20.02 -5.72 5.74
CA PHE A 347 20.59 -7.05 5.51
C PHE A 347 19.64 -8.14 6.00
N TYR A 348 19.71 -9.30 5.34
CA TYR A 348 18.91 -10.46 5.68
C TYR A 348 19.78 -11.71 5.71
N LEU A 349 19.58 -12.57 6.72
CA LEU A 349 20.14 -13.92 6.75
C LEU A 349 19.34 -14.82 5.81
N GLY A 350 20.04 -15.53 4.93
CA GLY A 350 19.43 -16.34 3.88
C GLY A 350 19.05 -15.52 2.65
N THR A 351 18.48 -16.21 1.65
CA THR A 351 18.13 -15.68 0.35
C THR A 351 16.62 -15.38 0.27
N ASP A 352 16.18 -14.57 -0.68
CA ASP A 352 14.74 -14.28 -0.83
C ASP A 352 13.91 -15.46 -1.35
N ARG A 353 14.53 -16.63 -1.55
CA ARG A 353 13.82 -17.89 -1.81
C ARG A 353 13.47 -18.63 -0.52
N ASP A 354 14.09 -18.24 0.60
CA ASP A 354 13.90 -18.87 1.89
C ASP A 354 12.64 -18.31 2.54
N ALA A 355 11.71 -19.20 2.87
CA ALA A 355 10.42 -18.82 3.47
C ALA A 355 10.58 -18.19 4.86
N ASP A 356 11.74 -18.37 5.48
CA ASP A 356 12.16 -17.90 6.80
C ASP A 356 13.30 -16.88 6.74
N ARG A 357 13.50 -16.19 5.58
CA ARG A 357 14.50 -15.13 5.45
C ARG A 357 14.35 -14.11 6.60
N ARG A 358 15.39 -13.97 7.40
CA ARG A 358 15.38 -13.15 8.61
C ARG A 358 15.99 -11.78 8.34
N GLY A 359 15.22 -10.71 8.57
CA GLY A 359 15.74 -9.34 8.58
C GLY A 359 16.61 -9.08 9.80
N LEU A 360 17.68 -8.30 9.60
CA LEU A 360 18.59 -7.88 10.66
C LEU A 360 18.30 -6.46 11.16
N GLY A 361 17.22 -5.83 10.69
CA GLY A 361 16.84 -4.45 11.03
C GLY A 361 17.36 -3.45 10.00
N ASP A 362 16.66 -2.32 9.89
CA ASP A 362 17.00 -1.28 8.91
C ASP A 362 18.27 -0.52 9.30
N HIS A 363 18.94 0.02 8.28
CA HIS A 363 20.07 0.92 8.37
C HIS A 363 19.66 2.29 7.87
N ASN A 364 19.78 3.28 8.76
CA ASN A 364 19.53 4.68 8.44
C ASN A 364 20.87 5.37 8.16
N PRO A 365 21.05 6.05 7.02
CA PRO A 365 22.30 6.74 6.71
C PRO A 365 22.64 7.86 7.70
N PHE A 366 21.64 8.38 8.43
CA PHE A 366 21.83 9.34 9.54
C PHE A 366 22.03 8.67 10.91
N GLY A 367 22.00 7.34 10.96
CA GLY A 367 22.17 6.51 12.15
C GLY A 367 20.87 6.22 12.91
N GLY A 368 20.94 5.24 13.82
CA GLY A 368 19.84 4.87 14.72
C GLY A 368 18.88 3.83 14.13
N GLY A 369 19.27 3.18 13.03
CA GLY A 369 18.52 2.05 12.47
C GLY A 369 18.64 0.81 13.35
N ALA A 370 17.60 -0.04 13.38
CA ALA A 370 17.58 -1.23 14.23
C ALA A 370 18.69 -2.25 13.88
N GLY A 371 19.23 -2.20 12.66
CA GLY A 371 20.32 -3.04 12.19
C GLY A 371 21.73 -2.53 12.52
N ASP A 372 21.88 -1.26 12.95
CA ASP A 372 23.17 -0.58 13.03
C ASP A 372 24.15 -1.17 14.06
N GLU A 373 23.65 -1.92 15.03
CA GLU A 373 24.41 -2.39 16.19
C GLU A 373 24.96 -3.82 16.07
N TRP A 374 24.56 -4.56 15.03
CA TRP A 374 25.04 -5.92 14.80
C TRP A 374 26.51 -5.94 14.42
N LEU A 375 27.32 -6.76 15.10
CA LEU A 375 28.67 -7.08 14.64
C LEU A 375 28.62 -8.13 13.53
N VAL A 376 29.43 -7.98 12.49
CA VAL A 376 29.51 -8.97 11.39
C VAL A 376 29.82 -10.37 11.93
N GLY A 377 30.72 -10.47 12.92
CA GLY A 377 31.09 -11.74 13.51
C GLY A 377 30.06 -12.35 14.46
N GLU A 378 29.04 -11.59 14.89
CA GLU A 378 27.93 -12.10 15.70
C GLU A 378 26.86 -12.79 14.86
N LEU A 379 26.87 -12.60 13.54
CA LEU A 379 25.98 -13.29 12.60
C LEU A 379 26.26 -14.80 12.54
N GLY A 380 27.44 -15.24 12.96
CA GLY A 380 27.81 -16.65 13.03
C GLY A 380 27.87 -17.34 11.67
N LEU A 381 28.19 -16.59 10.61
CA LEU A 381 28.30 -17.07 9.24
C LEU A 381 29.52 -17.96 9.05
N GLU A 382 29.37 -18.98 8.21
CA GLU A 382 30.43 -19.85 7.73
C GLU A 382 30.68 -19.64 6.23
N PRO A 383 31.91 -19.88 5.73
CA PRO A 383 32.19 -19.82 4.29
C PRO A 383 31.19 -20.67 3.48
N GLY A 384 30.52 -20.04 2.52
CA GLY A 384 29.44 -20.62 1.73
C GLY A 384 28.07 -19.98 2.01
N ASP A 385 27.87 -19.41 3.20
CA ASP A 385 26.63 -18.75 3.58
C ASP A 385 26.35 -17.50 2.74
N GLU A 386 25.07 -17.21 2.54
CA GLU A 386 24.60 -16.05 1.79
C GLU A 386 23.79 -15.08 2.68
N LEU A 387 23.99 -13.80 2.44
CA LEU A 387 23.17 -12.69 2.90
C LEU A 387 22.50 -12.04 1.69
N SER A 388 21.26 -11.61 1.86
CA SER A 388 20.64 -10.64 0.97
C SER A 388 20.80 -9.23 1.53
N TYR A 389 21.00 -8.25 0.64
CA TYR A 389 21.04 -6.83 1.01
C TYR A 389 20.11 -6.04 0.09
N THR A 390 19.17 -5.30 0.68
CA THR A 390 18.27 -4.41 -0.08
C THR A 390 18.65 -2.97 0.22
N TYR A 391 18.97 -2.21 -0.83
CA TYR A 391 19.15 -0.76 -0.80
C TYR A 391 17.93 -0.10 -1.43
N ASP A 392 17.48 1.00 -0.85
CA ASP A 392 16.25 1.73 -1.19
C ASP A 392 15.00 0.84 -1.29
N PHE A 393 14.14 0.91 -0.28
CA PHE A 393 12.88 0.15 -0.27
C PHE A 393 11.85 0.64 -1.30
N GLY A 394 12.01 1.84 -1.85
CA GLY A 394 11.21 2.36 -2.96
C GLY A 394 11.52 1.59 -4.25
N ASP A 395 12.77 1.66 -4.70
CA ASP A 395 13.22 1.02 -5.94
C ASP A 395 13.55 -0.48 -5.77
N ASN A 396 13.66 -0.95 -4.53
CA ASN A 396 13.93 -2.34 -4.15
C ASN A 396 15.20 -2.89 -4.83
N ILE A 397 16.32 -2.19 -4.65
CA ILE A 397 17.60 -2.52 -5.29
C ILE A 397 18.30 -3.64 -4.48
N GLN A 398 18.33 -4.85 -5.05
CA GLN A 398 18.76 -6.04 -4.34
C GLN A 398 20.17 -6.52 -4.72
N HIS A 399 20.93 -6.91 -3.71
CA HIS A 399 22.26 -7.51 -3.79
C HIS A 399 22.30 -8.86 -3.08
N ILE A 400 23.24 -9.69 -3.49
CA ILE A 400 23.59 -10.95 -2.83
C ILE A 400 25.03 -10.79 -2.33
N LEU A 401 25.28 -11.16 -1.08
CA LEU A 401 26.61 -11.26 -0.50
C LEU A 401 26.85 -12.71 -0.09
N LYS A 402 27.84 -13.35 -0.69
CA LYS A 402 28.26 -14.70 -0.32
C LYS A 402 29.56 -14.63 0.48
N LEU A 403 29.58 -15.20 1.68
CA LEU A 403 30.80 -15.30 2.46
C LEU A 403 31.72 -16.34 1.83
N GLU A 404 32.88 -15.94 1.33
CA GLU A 404 33.80 -16.87 0.68
C GLU A 404 34.87 -17.40 1.64
N ALA A 405 35.33 -16.56 2.56
CA ALA A 405 36.42 -16.89 3.45
C ALA A 405 36.37 -16.06 4.73
N ILE A 406 36.90 -16.64 5.80
CA ILE A 406 37.23 -15.94 7.04
C ILE A 406 38.73 -16.09 7.26
N THR A 407 39.48 -14.99 7.22
CA THR A 407 40.95 -14.97 7.29
C THR A 407 41.44 -14.21 8.52
N PRO A 408 42.69 -14.43 8.96
CA PRO A 408 43.30 -13.60 9.99
C PRO A 408 43.46 -12.14 9.53
N ARG A 409 43.27 -11.21 10.45
CA ARG A 409 43.46 -9.77 10.19
C ARG A 409 44.90 -9.45 9.77
N GLU A 410 45.03 -8.71 8.67
CA GLU A 410 46.28 -8.06 8.29
C GLU A 410 46.53 -6.80 9.15
N ALA A 411 47.73 -6.70 9.74
CA ALA A 411 48.05 -5.66 10.72
C ALA A 411 48.00 -4.22 10.15
N SER A 412 48.42 -4.04 8.89
CA SER A 412 48.53 -2.73 8.22
C SER A 412 47.30 -2.34 7.39
N ALA A 413 46.33 -3.24 7.21
CA ALA A 413 45.16 -2.99 6.38
C ALA A 413 44.07 -2.20 7.12
N LYS A 414 43.36 -1.33 6.38
CA LYS A 414 42.13 -0.67 6.84
C LYS A 414 40.92 -1.42 6.30
N TYR A 415 39.89 -1.50 7.12
CA TYR A 415 38.64 -2.21 6.83
C TYR A 415 37.44 -1.32 7.19
N PRO A 416 36.28 -1.46 6.52
CA PRO A 416 36.06 -2.33 5.36
C PRO A 416 36.84 -1.86 4.12
N ARG A 417 37.03 -2.75 3.14
CA ARG A 417 37.68 -2.43 1.86
C ARG A 417 37.18 -3.33 0.73
N VAL A 418 37.11 -2.80 -0.48
CA VAL A 418 37.04 -3.58 -1.72
C VAL A 418 38.44 -4.07 -2.09
N VAL A 419 38.64 -5.38 -2.25
CA VAL A 419 39.93 -5.98 -2.65
C VAL A 419 39.96 -6.45 -4.10
N GLU A 420 38.79 -6.65 -4.70
CA GLU A 420 38.66 -7.07 -6.10
C GLU A 420 37.29 -6.69 -6.63
N GLN A 421 37.17 -6.48 -7.95
CA GLN A 421 35.92 -6.19 -8.61
C GLN A 421 35.96 -6.64 -10.07
N ASN A 422 34.79 -6.85 -10.69
CA ASN A 422 34.72 -7.15 -12.12
C ASN A 422 35.25 -5.98 -12.97
N GLU A 423 35.84 -6.29 -14.12
CA GLU A 423 36.16 -5.27 -15.12
C GLU A 423 34.87 -4.56 -15.60
N PRO A 424 34.85 -3.23 -15.72
CA PRO A 424 33.72 -2.50 -16.27
C PRO A 424 33.45 -2.94 -17.71
N ARG A 425 32.22 -3.39 -18.00
CA ARG A 425 31.78 -3.64 -19.38
C ARG A 425 31.00 -2.44 -19.88
N TYR A 426 31.71 -1.50 -20.48
CA TYR A 426 31.08 -0.30 -21.03
C TYR A 426 30.19 -0.63 -22.22
N HIS A 427 28.97 -0.11 -22.15
CA HIS A 427 28.14 0.04 -23.33
C HIS A 427 28.54 1.33 -24.07
N TYR A 428 28.39 1.35 -25.40
CA TYR A 428 28.68 2.55 -26.20
C TYR A 428 27.40 3.13 -26.76
N CYS A 429 27.27 4.45 -26.68
CA CYS A 429 26.11 5.20 -27.13
C CYS A 429 25.76 4.87 -28.58
N GLU A 430 24.51 4.46 -28.80
CA GLU A 430 24.04 4.05 -30.13
C GLU A 430 24.01 5.22 -31.13
N GLU A 431 23.67 6.42 -30.68
CA GLU A 431 23.66 7.63 -31.50
C GLU A 431 25.07 8.07 -31.90
N CYS A 432 26.05 7.92 -31.00
CA CYS A 432 27.46 8.13 -31.30
C CYS A 432 27.98 7.08 -32.29
N LYS A 433 27.60 5.81 -32.11
CA LYS A 433 27.97 4.71 -33.02
C LYS A 433 27.49 4.94 -34.45
N LYS A 434 26.26 5.42 -34.64
CA LYS A 434 25.73 5.81 -35.98
C LYS A 434 26.58 6.86 -36.68
N ARG A 435 27.34 7.65 -35.91
CA ARG A 435 28.24 8.72 -36.39
C ARG A 435 29.72 8.30 -36.41
N GLY A 436 30.01 7.01 -36.23
CA GLY A 436 31.37 6.47 -36.20
C GLY A 436 32.17 6.82 -34.94
N LYS A 437 31.52 7.26 -33.85
CA LYS A 437 32.17 7.60 -32.58
C LYS A 437 31.92 6.52 -31.52
N GLN A 438 32.91 6.25 -30.68
CA GLN A 438 32.79 5.36 -29.52
C GLN A 438 32.78 6.20 -28.24
N GLU A 439 31.60 6.68 -27.87
CA GLU A 439 31.36 7.30 -26.56
C GLU A 439 30.71 6.28 -25.64
N ILE A 440 31.13 6.21 -24.37
CA ILE A 440 30.50 5.36 -23.36
C ILE A 440 29.05 5.82 -23.15
N ALA A 441 28.13 4.88 -23.05
CA ALA A 441 26.74 5.15 -22.69
C ALA A 441 26.60 5.11 -21.18
N GLU A 442 25.91 6.10 -20.64
CA GLU A 442 25.65 6.27 -19.21
C GLU A 442 24.15 6.08 -18.90
N TRP A 443 23.29 6.02 -19.92
CA TRP A 443 21.84 6.00 -19.77
C TRP A 443 21.17 4.96 -20.67
N ILE A 444 20.18 4.24 -20.13
CA ILE A 444 19.27 3.38 -20.88
C ILE A 444 17.99 4.18 -21.10
N CYS A 445 17.61 4.41 -22.35
CA CYS A 445 16.30 5.00 -22.64
C CYS A 445 15.24 3.88 -22.59
N ILE A 446 14.43 3.85 -21.52
CA ILE A 446 13.44 2.81 -21.29
C ILE A 446 12.32 2.87 -22.34
N GLU A 447 11.88 4.07 -22.70
CA GLU A 447 10.82 4.21 -23.69
C GLU A 447 11.25 3.74 -25.09
N CYS A 448 12.46 4.09 -25.51
CA CYS A 448 13.03 3.58 -26.76
C CYS A 448 13.29 2.08 -26.69
N SER A 449 13.72 1.57 -25.53
CA SER A 449 13.95 0.14 -25.35
C SER A 449 12.66 -0.66 -25.48
N ASN A 450 11.57 -0.18 -24.88
CA ASN A 450 10.24 -0.77 -24.98
C ASN A 450 9.69 -0.69 -26.41
N ARG A 451 9.84 0.46 -27.07
CA ARG A 451 9.36 0.65 -28.46
C ARG A 451 10.09 -0.26 -29.44
N GLN A 452 11.39 -0.47 -29.26
CA GLN A 452 12.24 -1.24 -30.17
C GLN A 452 12.43 -2.71 -29.75
N GLN A 453 11.88 -3.11 -28.59
CA GLN A 453 12.03 -4.46 -28.03
C GLN A 453 13.50 -4.91 -27.91
N ARG A 454 14.40 -3.98 -27.61
CA ARG A 454 15.83 -4.21 -27.37
C ARG A 454 16.40 -3.10 -26.49
N ARG A 455 17.48 -3.36 -25.76
CA ARG A 455 18.14 -2.32 -24.94
C ARG A 455 18.67 -1.21 -25.83
N VAL A 456 18.28 0.04 -25.56
CA VAL A 456 18.76 1.26 -26.23
C VAL A 456 19.54 2.10 -25.23
N VAL A 457 20.84 2.25 -25.49
CA VAL A 457 21.80 2.92 -24.58
C VAL A 457 22.38 4.18 -25.21
N ILE A 458 22.46 5.27 -24.44
CA ILE A 458 22.87 6.60 -24.88
C ILE A 458 23.86 7.24 -23.88
N CYS A 459 24.71 8.14 -24.36
CA CYS A 459 25.59 8.95 -23.49
C CYS A 459 24.84 10.18 -22.97
N GLU A 460 25.39 10.84 -21.94
CA GLU A 460 24.80 12.05 -21.35
C GLU A 460 24.50 13.13 -22.41
N LYS A 461 25.41 13.37 -23.36
CA LYS A 461 25.22 14.34 -24.46
C LYS A 461 24.04 14.04 -25.41
N HIS A 462 23.55 12.80 -25.40
CA HIS A 462 22.40 12.39 -26.20
C HIS A 462 21.14 12.20 -25.35
N LEU A 463 21.23 12.40 -24.03
CA LEU A 463 20.09 12.38 -23.12
C LEU A 463 19.10 13.53 -23.42
N ASP A 464 19.61 14.71 -23.77
CA ASP A 464 18.78 15.90 -24.12
C ASP A 464 17.79 15.64 -25.27
N LYS A 465 18.14 14.72 -26.20
CA LYS A 465 17.25 14.34 -27.32
C LYS A 465 16.16 13.34 -26.90
N HIS A 466 16.19 12.93 -25.65
CA HIS A 466 15.33 11.97 -24.99
C HIS A 466 14.71 12.57 -23.71
N GLU A 467 14.68 13.90 -23.56
CA GLU A 467 14.12 14.59 -22.37
C GLU A 467 12.67 14.17 -22.03
N ASP A 468 11.85 13.86 -23.04
CA ASP A 468 10.48 13.38 -22.84
C ASP A 468 10.37 11.86 -22.58
N HIS A 469 11.49 11.14 -22.60
CA HIS A 469 11.53 9.69 -22.42
C HIS A 469 12.07 9.33 -21.02
N PHE A 470 11.45 8.34 -20.38
CA PHE A 470 11.99 7.77 -19.14
C PHE A 470 13.34 7.09 -19.43
N ALA A 471 14.38 7.49 -18.70
CA ALA A 471 15.73 6.94 -18.79
C ALA A 471 16.27 6.55 -17.41
N GLU A 472 17.03 5.45 -17.37
CA GLU A 472 17.69 4.95 -16.17
C GLU A 472 19.21 5.00 -16.35
N GLU A 473 19.95 5.32 -15.30
CA GLU A 473 21.41 5.32 -15.34
C GLU A 473 21.93 3.88 -15.54
N LEU A 474 22.83 3.67 -16.50
CA LEU A 474 23.59 2.45 -16.58
C LEU A 474 24.59 2.45 -15.43
N VAL A 475 24.31 1.65 -14.41
CA VAL A 475 25.37 1.11 -13.59
C VAL A 475 26.10 0.10 -14.50
N TYR A 476 27.24 0.56 -15.05
CA TYR A 476 28.17 0.01 -16.08
C TYR A 476 27.77 0.09 -17.56
#